data_AF-A0ABD1T6I2-F1
#
_entry.id   AF-A0ABD1T6I2-F1
#
_cell.length_a   1.000
_cell.length_b   1.000
_cell.length_c   1.000
_cell.angle_alpha   90.00
_cell.angle_beta   90.00
_cell.angle_gamma   90.00
#
_symmetry.space_group_name_H-M   'P 1'
#
loop_
_entity.id
_entity.type
_entity.pdbx_description
1 polymer ?
#
loop_
_entity_poly.entity_id
_entity_poly.type
_entity_poly.pdbx_seq_one_letter_code
_entity_poly.pdbx_strand_id
1 'polypeptide(L)'
;MQENPTSLHSQHHQARRKSTFPKQKSSFCTKMKMIIFLAFALFLQGSLGELVCEELPVGLCSFSIASSGKRCLLETFASNDGTLEFQCKTSEVVAINLHEYIEADECVSACGVDRKSIGISSDSLLDSQSTPKLCSPQCYQNCPNIVDLYYNLALGEGELDNNPTPTAWEILSYK
;
A
#
# COMPACT_ATOMS: atom_id res chain seq x y z
N MET A 1 -67.97 -47.60 -45.29
CA MET A 1 -67.36 -48.83 -45.86
C MET A 1 -66.11 -49.10 -45.04
N GLN A 2 -66.12 -50.08 -44.13
CA GLN A 2 -66.13 -51.53 -44.34
C GLN A 2 -64.70 -52.04 -44.06
N GLU A 3 -64.50 -52.64 -42.87
CA GLU A 3 -63.61 -53.78 -42.55
C GLU A 3 -62.09 -53.61 -42.84
N ASN A 4 -61.11 -54.16 -42.11
CA ASN A 4 -60.99 -55.20 -41.10
C ASN A 4 -59.56 -55.07 -40.50
N PRO A 5 -59.28 -55.51 -39.27
CA PRO A 5 -57.95 -55.51 -38.66
C PRO A 5 -57.30 -56.90 -38.67
N THR A 6 -55.99 -57.00 -38.85
CA THR A 6 -55.06 -58.02 -38.27
C THR A 6 -53.66 -57.79 -38.84
N SER A 7 -52.65 -57.49 -38.05
CA SER A 7 -51.70 -58.42 -37.40
C SER A 7 -50.42 -57.55 -37.18
N LEU A 8 -49.41 -57.79 -36.36
CA LEU A 8 -48.90 -58.94 -35.63
C LEU A 8 -47.81 -58.34 -34.70
N HIS A 9 -47.81 -58.71 -33.42
CA HIS A 9 -46.62 -59.01 -32.61
C HIS A 9 -45.48 -57.97 -32.52
N SER A 10 -45.28 -57.39 -31.33
CA SER A 10 -44.30 -57.92 -30.36
C SER A 10 -44.13 -56.97 -29.17
N GLN A 11 -43.95 -57.59 -28.01
CA GLN A 11 -43.95 -57.00 -26.67
C GLN A 11 -42.64 -56.22 -26.41
N HIS A 12 -42.70 -55.17 -25.59
CA HIS A 12 -41.82 -55.09 -24.43
C HIS A 12 -42.43 -54.19 -23.34
N HIS A 13 -42.64 -54.85 -22.20
CA HIS A 13 -42.87 -54.36 -20.84
C HIS A 13 -42.04 -53.08 -20.52
N GLN A 14 -42.44 -52.15 -19.64
CA GLN A 14 -42.75 -52.40 -18.23
C GLN A 14 -43.27 -51.13 -17.52
N ALA A 15 -44.38 -51.29 -16.78
CA ALA A 15 -44.80 -50.66 -15.53
C ALA A 15 -44.38 -49.19 -15.20
N ARG A 16 -45.39 -48.31 -15.16
CA ARG A 16 -45.36 -46.98 -14.51
C ARG A 16 -45.02 -47.10 -13.01
N ARG A 17 -43.84 -46.64 -12.60
CA ARG A 17 -43.60 -46.24 -11.20
C ARG A 17 -44.13 -44.82 -11.01
N LYS A 18 -45.08 -44.65 -10.09
CA LYS A 18 -45.48 -43.32 -9.59
C LYS A 18 -44.31 -42.75 -8.79
N SER A 19 -43.65 -41.72 -9.29
CA SER A 19 -42.72 -40.90 -8.50
C SER A 19 -43.51 -39.75 -7.88
N THR A 20 -43.95 -39.94 -6.64
CA THR A 20 -44.30 -38.86 -5.73
C THR A 20 -43.05 -38.00 -5.54
N PHE A 21 -43.08 -36.75 -6.01
CA PHE A 21 -42.01 -35.78 -5.77
C PHE A 21 -41.92 -35.48 -4.26
N PRO A 22 -40.79 -35.77 -3.59
CA PRO A 22 -40.61 -35.33 -2.21
C PRO A 22 -40.39 -33.81 -2.18
N LYS A 23 -41.27 -33.13 -1.46
CA LYS A 23 -41.19 -31.71 -1.13
C LYS A 23 -40.19 -31.54 0.02
N GLN A 24 -38.89 -31.45 -0.27
CA GLN A 24 -37.83 -31.15 0.71
C GLN A 24 -36.57 -30.75 -0.08
N LYS A 25 -35.81 -29.68 0.20
CA LYS A 25 -35.44 -29.09 1.49
C LYS A 25 -34.79 -27.71 1.21
N SER A 26 -35.50 -26.60 1.34
CA SER A 26 -34.90 -25.25 1.14
C SER A 26 -34.01 -24.79 2.30
N SER A 27 -33.78 -25.65 3.30
CA SER A 27 -33.06 -25.29 4.53
C SER A 27 -31.54 -25.55 4.47
N PHE A 28 -31.07 -26.45 3.59
CA PHE A 28 -29.66 -26.85 3.55
C PHE A 28 -28.77 -25.84 2.79
N CYS A 29 -29.26 -25.26 1.71
CA CYS A 29 -28.52 -24.30 0.88
C CYS A 29 -28.33 -22.94 1.59
N THR A 30 -29.31 -22.52 2.41
CA THR A 30 -29.27 -21.24 3.13
C THR A 30 -28.21 -21.21 4.22
N LYS A 31 -28.03 -22.30 4.97
CA LYS A 31 -26.99 -22.40 6.01
C LYS A 31 -25.58 -22.30 5.44
N MET A 32 -25.34 -22.90 4.27
CA MET A 32 -24.03 -22.86 3.63
C MET A 32 -23.68 -21.46 3.09
N LYS A 33 -24.68 -20.72 2.58
CA LYS A 33 -24.52 -19.32 2.16
C LYS A 33 -24.22 -18.39 3.34
N MET A 34 -24.85 -18.61 4.50
CA MET A 34 -24.58 -17.81 5.70
C MET A 34 -23.17 -18.04 6.25
N ILE A 35 -22.67 -19.28 6.23
CA ILE A 35 -21.30 -19.60 6.65
C ILE A 35 -20.28 -18.96 5.71
N ILE A 36 -20.51 -19.05 4.39
CA ILE A 36 -19.64 -18.43 3.39
C ILE A 36 -19.63 -16.90 3.54
N PHE A 37 -20.80 -16.28 3.68
CA PHE A 37 -20.93 -14.84 3.91
C PHE A 37 -20.23 -14.40 5.21
N LEU A 38 -20.39 -15.16 6.29
CA LEU A 38 -19.73 -14.89 7.57
C LEU A 38 -18.20 -15.03 7.44
N ALA A 39 -17.71 -16.06 6.74
CA ALA A 39 -16.29 -16.23 6.47
C ALA A 39 -15.74 -15.04 5.67
N PHE A 40 -16.39 -14.64 4.58
CA PHE A 40 -16.00 -13.46 3.80
C PHE A 40 -16.02 -12.16 4.63
N ALA A 41 -17.02 -11.99 5.51
CA ALA A 41 -17.08 -10.83 6.41
C ALA A 41 -15.93 -10.82 7.43
N LEU A 42 -15.51 -11.99 7.92
CA LEU A 42 -14.35 -12.12 8.82
C LEU A 42 -13.02 -11.88 8.09
N PHE A 43 -12.90 -12.25 6.81
CA PHE A 43 -11.73 -11.93 5.99
C PHE A 43 -11.63 -10.44 5.64
N LEU A 44 -12.74 -9.70 5.72
CA LEU A 44 -12.79 -8.24 5.54
C LEU A 44 -12.56 -7.46 6.84
N GLN A 45 -12.04 -8.10 7.89
CA GLN A 45 -11.53 -7.39 9.06
C GLN A 45 -10.31 -6.56 8.63
N GLY A 46 -10.56 -5.33 8.20
CA GLY A 46 -9.51 -4.32 8.09
C GLY A 46 -8.89 -4.16 9.46
N SER A 47 -7.59 -4.42 9.58
CA SER A 47 -6.84 -4.04 10.77
C SER A 47 -6.89 -2.53 10.88
N LEU A 48 -7.65 -2.01 11.85
CA LEU A 48 -7.48 -0.64 12.35
C LEU A 48 -6.16 -0.65 13.15
N GLY A 49 -5.04 -0.72 12.44
CA GLY A 49 -3.71 -0.62 13.01
C GLY A 49 -3.23 0.79 12.80
N GLU A 50 -2.91 1.48 13.89
CA GLU A 50 -2.21 2.77 13.80
C GLU A 50 -0.78 2.50 13.33
N LEU A 51 -0.33 3.20 12.29
CA LEU A 51 1.08 3.20 11.89
C LEU A 51 1.89 4.04 12.88
N VAL A 52 2.67 3.35 13.71
CA VAL A 52 3.60 3.94 14.70
C VAL A 52 5.04 3.69 14.25
N CYS A 53 5.87 4.74 14.16
CA CYS A 53 7.23 4.62 13.64
C CYS A 53 8.09 3.63 14.44
N GLU A 54 7.95 3.64 15.76
CA GLU A 54 8.71 2.79 16.69
C GLU A 54 8.44 1.29 16.48
N GLU A 55 7.34 0.93 15.83
CA GLU A 55 6.99 -0.46 15.51
C GLU A 55 7.43 -0.88 14.10
N LEU A 56 7.93 0.06 13.30
CA LEU A 56 8.42 -0.25 11.95
C LEU A 56 9.77 -0.97 12.01
N PRO A 57 9.99 -1.96 11.12
CA PRO A 57 11.32 -2.50 10.91
C PRO A 57 12.24 -1.40 10.33
N VAL A 58 13.53 -1.47 10.63
CA VAL A 58 14.55 -0.50 10.15
C VAL A 58 14.46 -0.26 8.64
N GLY A 59 14.25 -1.33 7.86
CA GLY A 59 14.13 -1.25 6.40
C GLY A 59 12.85 -0.60 5.88
N LEU A 60 11.91 -0.18 6.73
CA LEU A 60 10.72 0.58 6.36
C LEU A 60 10.62 1.90 7.15
N CYS A 61 11.62 2.24 7.96
CA CYS A 61 11.56 3.42 8.82
C CYS A 61 11.67 4.72 8.01
N SER A 62 12.80 4.92 7.32
CA SER A 62 13.04 6.15 6.58
C SER A 62 12.03 6.30 5.44
N PHE A 63 11.55 7.53 5.26
CA PHE A 63 10.50 7.91 4.32
C PHE A 63 9.10 7.37 4.63
N SER A 64 8.85 6.90 5.85
CA SER A 64 7.51 6.58 6.33
C SER A 64 6.88 7.74 7.11
N ILE A 65 5.55 7.72 7.22
CA ILE A 65 4.74 8.72 7.90
C ILE A 65 3.76 8.00 8.82
N ALA A 66 3.84 8.31 10.10
CA ALA A 66 2.93 7.81 11.14
C ALA A 66 1.49 8.27 10.90
N SER A 67 0.54 7.64 11.57
CA SER A 67 -0.88 8.05 11.54
C SER A 67 -1.10 9.46 12.06
N SER A 68 -0.19 9.94 12.91
CA SER A 68 -0.16 11.33 13.38
C SER A 68 0.24 12.36 12.31
N GLY A 69 0.63 11.91 11.11
CA GLY A 69 1.16 12.76 10.03
C GLY A 69 2.64 13.13 10.21
N LYS A 70 3.26 12.72 11.32
CA LYS A 70 4.69 12.93 11.59
C LYS A 70 5.55 11.92 10.82
N ARG A 71 6.68 12.39 10.30
CA ARG A 71 7.64 11.55 9.55
C ARG A 71 8.43 10.66 10.50
N CYS A 72 8.75 9.46 10.05
CA CYS A 72 9.65 8.54 10.74
C CYS A 72 11.11 8.83 10.37
N LEU A 73 12.03 8.70 11.32
CA LEU A 73 13.46 8.81 11.09
C LEU A 73 14.23 7.71 11.81
N LEU A 74 15.37 7.34 11.23
CA LEU A 74 16.26 6.34 11.80
C LEU A 74 17.28 7.01 12.72
N GLU A 75 17.47 6.49 13.92
CA GLU A 75 18.52 6.92 14.84
C GLU A 75 19.44 5.75 15.17
N THR A 76 20.67 6.08 15.57
CA THR A 76 21.60 5.12 16.16
C THR A 76 21.54 5.18 17.68
N PHE A 77 21.52 4.03 18.34
CA PHE A 77 21.65 3.93 19.78
C PHE A 77 22.74 2.93 20.17
N ALA A 78 23.36 3.15 21.32
CA ALA A 78 24.35 2.23 21.86
C ALA A 78 23.63 1.11 22.63
N SER A 79 23.83 -0.13 22.20
CA SER A 79 23.37 -1.31 22.90
C SER A 79 24.25 -1.61 24.12
N ASN A 80 23.76 -2.41 25.05
CA ASN A 80 24.46 -2.72 26.31
C ASN A 80 25.78 -3.47 26.11
N ASP A 81 25.97 -4.09 24.95
CA ASP A 81 27.19 -4.79 24.53
C ASP A 81 28.19 -3.87 23.80
N GLY A 82 27.88 -2.57 23.68
CA GLY A 82 28.70 -1.59 22.99
C GLY A 82 28.54 -1.58 21.47
N THR A 83 27.61 -2.37 20.91
CA THR A 83 27.28 -2.31 19.48
C THR A 83 26.37 -1.12 19.17
N LEU A 84 26.55 -0.54 17.98
CA LEU A 84 25.66 0.50 17.47
C LEU A 84 24.50 -0.17 16.73
N GLU A 85 23.29 0.04 17.22
CA GLU A 85 22.06 -0.47 16.63
C GLU A 85 21.22 0.67 16.09
N PHE A 86 20.29 0.34 15.20
CA PHE A 86 19.36 1.30 14.61
C PHE A 86 17.99 1.19 15.26
N GLN A 87 17.37 2.32 15.58
CA GLN A 87 15.99 2.42 16.03
C GLN A 87 15.20 3.35 15.13
N CYS A 88 13.93 3.03 14.91
CA CYS A 88 13.01 3.94 14.26
C CYS A 88 12.32 4.82 15.30
N LYS A 89 12.20 6.12 15.00
CA LYS A 89 11.52 7.10 15.85
C LYS A 89 10.59 7.99 15.05
N THR A 90 9.54 8.46 15.72
CA THR A 90 8.69 9.52 15.21
C THR A 90 9.42 10.86 15.35
N SER A 91 9.60 11.58 14.24
CA SER A 91 10.20 12.91 14.21
C SER A 91 9.18 14.01 14.54
N GLU A 92 9.64 15.24 14.77
CA GLU A 92 8.76 16.41 14.86
C GLU A 92 8.41 17.01 13.48
N VAL A 93 8.95 16.47 12.39
CA VAL A 93 8.68 16.96 11.04
C VAL A 93 7.36 16.38 10.55
N VAL A 94 6.38 17.25 10.32
CA VAL A 94 5.05 16.86 9.81
C VAL A 94 5.08 16.80 8.28
N ALA A 95 4.54 15.73 7.70
CA ALA A 95 4.38 15.60 6.27
C ALA A 95 3.15 16.38 5.77
N ILE A 96 3.26 16.96 4.57
CA ILE A 96 2.15 17.72 3.98
C ILE A 96 1.17 16.75 3.31
N ASN A 97 -0.09 16.76 3.76
CA ASN A 97 -1.21 16.01 3.15
C ASN A 97 -1.05 14.47 3.09
N LEU A 98 -0.13 13.89 3.86
CA LEU A 98 0.13 12.45 3.89
C LEU A 98 0.10 11.94 5.33
N HIS A 99 -0.55 10.80 5.52
CA HIS A 99 -0.69 10.11 6.82
C HIS A 99 -0.66 8.60 6.53
N GLU A 100 -0.16 7.80 7.48
CA GLU A 100 -0.14 6.34 7.38
C GLU A 100 0.49 5.83 6.07
N TYR A 101 1.63 6.41 5.68
CA TYR A 101 2.25 6.16 4.38
C TYR A 101 3.64 5.55 4.53
N ILE A 102 3.93 4.51 3.75
CA ILE A 102 5.27 3.91 3.63
C ILE A 102 5.71 4.07 2.19
N GLU A 103 6.84 4.73 1.97
CA GLU A 103 7.35 4.94 0.62
C GLU A 103 7.71 3.62 -0.08
N ALA A 104 7.46 3.52 -1.38
CA ALA A 104 7.82 2.34 -2.16
C ALA A 104 9.31 2.29 -2.51
N ASP A 105 9.88 1.09 -2.65
CA ASP A 105 11.28 0.91 -3.04
C ASP A 105 11.60 1.49 -4.43
N GLU A 106 10.61 1.51 -5.32
CA GLU A 106 10.72 2.18 -6.62
C GLU A 106 11.05 3.67 -6.44
N CYS A 107 10.38 4.34 -5.51
CA CYS A 107 10.61 5.74 -5.22
C CYS A 107 11.94 5.99 -4.52
N VAL A 108 12.32 5.12 -3.58
CA VAL A 108 13.65 5.16 -2.96
C VAL A 108 14.75 5.09 -4.03
N SER A 109 14.60 4.17 -4.99
CA SER A 109 15.54 3.99 -6.09
C SER A 109 15.54 5.15 -7.08
N ALA A 110 14.37 5.60 -7.53
CA ALA A 110 14.21 6.68 -8.49
C ALA A 110 14.76 8.01 -7.97
N CYS A 111 14.52 8.31 -6.70
CA CYS A 111 15.04 9.51 -6.04
C CYS A 111 16.51 9.40 -5.62
N GLY A 112 17.10 8.20 -5.69
CA GLY A 112 18.51 7.99 -5.35
C GLY A 112 18.80 8.12 -3.86
N VAL A 113 17.82 7.86 -3.01
CA VAL A 113 17.93 7.94 -1.54
C VAL A 113 18.11 6.55 -0.93
N ASP A 114 18.55 6.48 0.33
CA ASP A 114 18.76 5.22 1.05
C ASP A 114 17.82 5.10 2.24
N ARG A 115 17.21 3.93 2.42
CA ARG A 115 16.38 3.60 3.60
C ARG A 115 17.18 3.56 4.90
N LYS A 116 18.51 3.44 4.82
CA LYS A 116 19.41 3.45 5.97
C LYS A 116 19.98 4.83 6.29
N SER A 117 19.50 5.88 5.63
CA SER A 117 19.81 7.25 6.00
C SER A 117 19.40 7.50 7.45
N ILE A 118 20.36 7.97 8.25
CA ILE A 118 20.17 8.32 9.66
C ILE A 118 19.66 9.76 9.73
N GLY A 119 18.59 9.97 10.49
CA GLY A 119 17.97 11.27 10.69
C GLY A 119 17.28 11.81 9.43
N ILE A 120 16.94 13.09 9.51
CA ILE A 120 16.46 13.90 8.39
C ILE A 120 17.48 15.02 8.21
N SER A 121 18.19 15.02 7.08
CA SER A 121 19.20 16.02 6.77
C SER A 121 19.05 16.51 5.33
N SER A 122 19.31 17.80 5.15
CA SER A 122 19.42 18.49 3.87
C SER A 122 20.76 18.25 3.16
N ASP A 123 21.74 17.61 3.81
CA ASP A 123 23.07 17.36 3.22
C ASP A 123 22.98 16.61 1.87
N SER A 124 21.96 15.77 1.69
CA SER A 124 21.71 15.08 0.42
C SER A 124 21.32 16.03 -0.73
N LEU A 125 21.00 17.30 -0.48
CA LEU A 125 20.78 18.33 -1.51
C LEU A 125 22.09 18.97 -1.98
N LEU A 126 23.13 18.92 -1.14
CA LEU A 126 24.44 19.52 -1.41
C LEU A 126 25.36 18.56 -2.17
N ASP A 127 25.04 17.25 -2.17
CA ASP A 127 25.78 16.28 -2.96
C ASP A 127 25.41 16.36 -4.46
N SER A 128 26.44 16.65 -5.26
CA SER A 128 26.37 16.72 -6.72
C SER A 128 25.82 15.45 -7.39
N GLN A 129 25.88 14.29 -6.73
CA GLN A 129 25.41 13.01 -7.28
C GLN A 129 23.94 12.69 -6.94
N SER A 130 23.40 13.22 -5.85
CA SER A 130 22.04 12.96 -5.37
C SER A 130 21.01 13.92 -5.99
N THR A 131 21.35 15.20 -6.09
CA THR A 131 20.44 16.24 -6.62
C THR A 131 19.88 15.92 -8.02
N PRO A 132 20.67 15.40 -8.99
CA PRO A 132 20.13 15.02 -10.30
C PRO A 132 19.10 13.89 -10.25
N LYS A 133 19.22 12.96 -9.29
CA LYS A 133 18.26 11.85 -9.14
C LYS A 133 16.97 12.32 -8.47
N LEU A 134 17.08 13.15 -7.45
CA LEU A 134 15.93 13.75 -6.77
C LEU A 134 15.11 14.63 -7.73
N CYS A 135 15.78 15.36 -8.63
CA CYS A 135 15.15 16.18 -9.66
C CYS A 135 14.81 15.40 -10.96
N SER A 136 15.02 14.08 -11.00
CA SER A 136 14.65 13.28 -12.17
C SER A 136 13.12 13.25 -12.34
N PRO A 137 12.58 13.18 -13.57
CA PRO A 137 11.14 13.08 -13.78
C PRO A 137 10.51 11.89 -13.05
N GLN A 138 11.25 10.77 -12.96
CA GLN A 138 10.83 9.55 -12.29
C GLN A 138 10.59 9.80 -10.79
N CYS A 139 11.48 10.53 -10.12
CA CYS A 139 11.29 10.89 -8.71
C CYS A 139 10.27 12.03 -8.57
N TYR A 140 10.53 13.16 -9.23
CA TYR A 140 9.81 14.41 -9.02
C TYR A 140 8.30 14.30 -9.26
N GLN A 141 7.88 13.52 -10.25
CA GLN A 141 6.48 13.40 -10.63
C GLN A 141 5.74 12.26 -9.92
N ASN A 142 6.46 11.23 -9.45
CA ASN A 142 5.83 9.99 -8.97
C ASN A 142 6.04 9.73 -7.47
N CYS A 143 6.94 10.45 -6.81
CA CYS A 143 7.35 10.19 -5.42
C CYS A 143 7.07 11.40 -4.51
N PRO A 144 5.80 11.77 -4.32
CA PRO A 144 5.42 13.02 -3.66
C PRO A 144 5.92 13.12 -2.21
N ASN A 145 6.06 12.01 -1.50
CA ASN A 145 6.50 12.01 -0.10
C ASN A 145 8.00 12.34 0.05
N ILE A 146 8.88 11.72 -0.75
CA ILE A 146 10.31 12.07 -0.78
C ILE A 146 10.50 13.50 -1.31
N VAL A 147 9.78 13.87 -2.37
CA VAL A 147 9.88 15.22 -2.96
C VAL A 147 9.43 16.29 -1.97
N ASP A 148 8.31 16.08 -1.28
CA ASP A 148 7.83 16.99 -0.23
C ASP A 148 8.86 17.17 0.89
N LEU A 149 9.49 16.08 1.34
CA LEU A 149 10.50 16.15 2.39
C LEU A 149 11.66 17.06 2.00
N TYR A 150 12.29 16.77 0.86
CA TYR A 150 13.49 17.49 0.45
C TYR A 150 13.21 18.90 -0.05
N TYR A 151 12.05 19.13 -0.67
CA TYR A 151 11.62 20.47 -1.05
C TYR A 151 11.46 21.36 0.19
N ASN A 152 10.79 20.87 1.23
CA ASN A 152 10.59 21.65 2.46
C ASN A 152 11.89 21.82 3.26
N LEU A 153 12.81 20.86 3.21
CA LEU A 153 14.17 21.04 3.76
C LEU A 153 14.90 22.18 3.04
N ALA A 154 14.89 22.20 1.71
CA ALA A 154 15.52 23.26 0.91
C ALA A 154 14.93 24.64 1.21
N LEU A 155 13.60 24.73 1.36
CA LEU A 155 12.94 25.97 1.75
C LEU A 155 13.36 26.46 3.14
N GLY A 156 13.53 25.55 4.09
CA GLY A 156 14.00 25.88 5.43
C GLY A 156 15.45 26.40 5.47
N GLU A 157 16.27 26.05 4.49
CA GLU A 157 17.66 26.53 4.37
C GLU A 157 17.76 27.90 3.68
N GLY A 158 16.79 28.27 2.85
CA GLY A 158 16.82 29.48 2.01
C GLY A 158 16.45 30.80 2.69
N GLU A 159 16.03 30.80 3.96
CA GLU A 159 15.62 32.01 4.71
C GLU A 159 16.81 32.95 5.04
N LEU A 160 18.07 32.52 4.83
CA LEU A 160 19.27 33.29 5.20
C LEU A 160 19.98 34.05 4.07
N ASP A 161 19.42 34.14 2.86
CA ASP A 161 19.96 35.03 1.82
C ASP A 161 18.91 36.02 1.33
N ASN A 162 19.10 37.31 1.67
CA ASN A 162 18.33 38.47 1.18
C ASN A 162 18.60 38.78 -0.31
N ASN A 163 18.78 37.75 -1.14
CA ASN A 163 18.91 37.86 -2.58
C ASN A 163 17.86 36.92 -3.18
N PRO A 164 16.90 37.41 -4.00
CA PRO A 164 15.93 36.53 -4.62
C PRO A 164 16.68 35.63 -5.60
N THR A 165 17.08 34.46 -5.11
CA THR A 165 17.40 33.35 -6.00
C THR A 165 16.15 33.05 -6.79
N PRO A 166 16.26 32.74 -8.09
CA PRO A 166 15.16 32.19 -8.86
C PRO A 166 14.64 31.02 -8.05
N THR A 167 13.47 31.20 -7.48
CA THR A 167 12.69 30.16 -6.83
C THR A 167 12.81 28.90 -7.68
N ALA A 168 13.09 27.75 -7.08
CA ALA A 168 13.40 26.50 -7.80
C ALA A 168 12.42 26.15 -8.95
N TRP A 169 11.20 26.70 -8.94
CA TRP A 169 10.23 26.63 -10.04
C TRP A 169 10.66 27.33 -11.35
N GLU A 170 11.50 28.36 -11.33
CA GLU A 170 12.00 29.04 -12.55
C GLU A 170 13.05 28.20 -13.27
N ILE A 171 13.87 27.44 -12.54
CA ILE A 171 14.89 26.54 -13.12
C ILE A 171 14.22 25.28 -13.70
N LEU A 172 13.14 24.79 -13.07
CA LEU A 172 12.42 23.60 -13.52
C LEU A 172 11.41 23.87 -14.65
N SER A 173 11.07 25.13 -14.95
CA SER A 173 10.14 25.48 -16.03
C SER A 173 10.81 25.65 -17.40
N TYR A 174 12.14 25.60 -17.48
CA TYR A 174 12.90 25.84 -18.72
C TYR A 174 13.43 24.57 -19.42
N LYS A 175 12.88 23.39 -19.10
CA LYS A 175 13.24 22.15 -19.82
C LYS A 175 12.08 21.20 -20.03
#